data_AF-A0A7Z9JFA7-F1
#
_entry.id   AF-A0A7Z9JFA7-F1
#
_cell.length_a   1.000
_cell.length_b   1.000
_cell.length_c   1.000
_cell.angle_alpha   90.00
_cell.angle_beta   90.00
_cell.angle_gamma   90.00
#
_symmetry.space_group_name_H-M   'P 1'
#
loop_
_entity.id
_entity.type
_entity.pdbx_description
1 polymer ?
#
loop_
_entity_poly.entity_id
_entity_poly.type
_entity_poly.pdbx_seq_one_letter_code
_entity_poly.pdbx_strand_id
1 'polypeptide(L)'
;MGQLVKQIIDDLAKPFLADLKELPLWIKWTVIVITCAATIPLALIFRARTSFSDKPRIHFIQNMDNQPKYVSQEANALFLDGRAMRPRVEGTIPRNGMVNDTHLYMGVTDDAWAMEYPNVLTVDRAFLVRGQGRFNIYCSPCHGVGGFGDGLVHHRANQLVETGVNGTTWVAPKNLHEDVIKEQPVGELFNTITNGVRTMSAYASQITIEDRWAIVAYVKALQLSQDADPASVINADAIPRKSANEGSSE
;
A
#
# COMPACT_ATOMS: atom_id res chain seq x y z
N MET A 1 -41.26 -47.64 -12.67
CA MET A 1 -40.60 -46.51 -13.37
C MET A 1 -39.94 -46.93 -14.68
N GLY A 2 -39.22 -48.07 -14.75
CA GLY A 2 -38.53 -48.52 -15.97
C GLY A 2 -39.41 -48.87 -17.19
N GLN A 3 -40.59 -49.50 -16.98
CA GLN A 3 -41.50 -49.84 -18.09
C GLN A 3 -42.17 -48.60 -18.72
N LEU A 4 -42.58 -47.63 -17.90
CA LEU A 4 -43.19 -46.38 -18.38
C LEU A 4 -42.20 -45.55 -19.21
N VAL A 5 -40.94 -45.45 -18.76
CA VAL A 5 -39.87 -44.77 -19.50
C VAL A 5 -39.58 -45.49 -20.82
N LYS A 6 -39.53 -46.83 -20.81
CA LYS A 6 -39.33 -47.63 -22.03
C LYS A 6 -40.47 -47.45 -23.04
N GLN A 7 -41.70 -47.41 -22.56
CA GLN A 7 -42.88 -47.21 -23.40
C GLN A 7 -42.93 -45.79 -23.98
N ILE A 8 -42.60 -44.77 -23.18
CA ILE A 8 -42.47 -43.38 -23.65
C ILE A 8 -41.36 -43.26 -24.72
N ILE A 9 -40.21 -43.90 -24.51
CA ILE A 9 -39.12 -43.93 -25.50
C ILE A 9 -39.58 -44.64 -26.78
N ASP A 10 -40.28 -45.75 -26.65
CA ASP A 10 -40.76 -46.54 -27.79
C ASP A 10 -41.85 -45.80 -28.58
N ASP A 11 -42.75 -45.08 -27.91
CA ASP A 11 -43.88 -44.39 -28.55
C ASP A 11 -43.52 -43.01 -29.10
N LEU A 12 -42.53 -42.31 -28.52
CA LEU A 12 -42.11 -40.98 -28.99
C LEU A 12 -40.82 -41.01 -29.81
N ALA A 13 -39.80 -41.77 -29.40
CA ALA A 13 -38.48 -41.70 -30.02
C ALA A 13 -38.35 -42.60 -31.25
N LYS A 14 -38.93 -43.80 -31.25
CA LYS A 14 -38.87 -44.71 -32.42
C LYS A 14 -39.52 -44.13 -33.68
N PRO A 15 -40.75 -43.56 -33.65
CA PRO A 15 -41.34 -42.99 -34.86
C PRO A 15 -40.56 -41.77 -35.35
N PHE A 16 -40.14 -40.90 -34.44
CA PHE A 16 -39.32 -39.74 -34.78
C PHE A 16 -37.99 -40.14 -35.43
N LEU A 17 -37.31 -41.17 -34.91
CA LEU A 17 -36.05 -41.68 -35.49
C LEU A 17 -36.24 -42.38 -36.84
N ALA A 18 -37.40 -43.00 -37.07
CA ALA A 18 -37.75 -43.57 -38.36
C ALA A 18 -37.98 -42.46 -39.39
N ASP A 19 -38.77 -41.44 -39.05
CA ASP A 19 -38.99 -40.26 -39.90
C ASP A 19 -37.67 -39.53 -40.21
N LEU A 20 -36.77 -39.45 -39.22
CA LEU A 20 -35.44 -38.87 -39.41
C LEU A 20 -34.59 -39.65 -40.42
N LYS A 21 -34.75 -40.97 -40.51
CA LYS A 21 -34.01 -41.81 -41.48
C LYS A 21 -34.51 -41.61 -42.91
N GLU A 22 -35.80 -41.34 -43.09
CA GLU A 22 -36.42 -41.11 -44.41
C GLU A 22 -36.13 -39.71 -44.99
N LEU A 23 -35.62 -38.77 -44.18
CA LEU A 23 -35.27 -37.44 -44.68
C LEU A 23 -34.14 -37.48 -45.71
N PRO A 24 -34.22 -36.68 -46.79
CA PRO A 24 -33.15 -36.57 -47.77
C PRO A 24 -31.88 -36.01 -47.11
N LEU A 25 -30.73 -36.47 -47.60
CA LEU A 25 -29.43 -36.22 -46.97
C LEU A 25 -29.17 -34.73 -46.71
N TRP A 26 -29.57 -33.86 -47.64
CA TRP A 26 -29.36 -32.41 -47.54
C TRP A 26 -30.14 -31.76 -46.39
N ILE A 27 -31.34 -32.24 -46.06
CA ILE A 27 -32.12 -31.73 -44.92
C ILE A 27 -31.43 -32.11 -43.61
N LYS A 28 -30.95 -33.35 -43.49
CA LYS A 28 -30.21 -33.82 -42.31
C LYS A 28 -28.98 -32.95 -42.06
N TRP A 29 -28.18 -32.70 -43.10
CA TRP A 29 -27.00 -31.83 -43.00
C TRP A 29 -27.37 -30.39 -42.68
N THR A 30 -28.44 -29.86 -43.26
CA THR A 30 -28.92 -28.49 -42.99
C THR A 30 -29.32 -28.31 -41.53
N VAL A 31 -30.07 -29.27 -40.95
CA VAL A 31 -30.47 -29.24 -39.54
C VAL A 31 -29.26 -29.32 -38.61
N ILE A 32 -28.28 -30.17 -38.93
CA ILE A 32 -27.03 -30.28 -38.16
C ILE A 32 -26.26 -28.94 -38.19
N VAL A 33 -26.08 -28.36 -39.38
CA VAL A 33 -25.37 -27.08 -39.54
C VAL A 33 -26.07 -25.96 -38.77
N ILE A 34 -27.40 -25.85 -38.86
CA ILE A 34 -28.19 -24.86 -38.12
C ILE A 34 -28.04 -25.05 -36.61
N THR A 35 -28.10 -26.30 -36.13
CA THR A 35 -27.98 -26.61 -34.69
C THR A 35 -26.57 -26.28 -34.16
N CYS A 36 -25.53 -26.62 -34.92
CA CYS A 36 -24.15 -26.23 -34.59
C CYS A 36 -23.98 -24.71 -34.60
N ALA A 37 -24.49 -24.02 -35.63
CA ALA A 37 -24.45 -22.57 -35.72
C ALA A 37 -25.19 -21.88 -34.56
N ALA A 38 -26.32 -22.44 -34.11
CA ALA A 38 -27.10 -21.90 -32.99
C ALA A 38 -26.43 -22.10 -31.62
N THR A 39 -25.67 -23.19 -31.44
CA THR A 39 -24.99 -23.49 -30.17
C THR A 39 -23.67 -22.74 -29.99
N ILE A 40 -23.00 -22.34 -31.08
CA ILE A 40 -21.74 -21.58 -31.03
C ILE A 40 -21.88 -20.26 -30.25
N PRO A 41 -22.85 -19.36 -30.52
CA PRO A 41 -23.03 -18.13 -29.75
C PRO A 41 -23.26 -18.38 -28.25
N LEU A 42 -24.05 -19.41 -27.90
CA LEU A 42 -24.31 -19.79 -26.51
C LEU A 42 -23.03 -20.27 -25.82
N ALA A 43 -22.22 -21.08 -26.49
CA ALA A 43 -20.93 -21.54 -25.99
C ALA A 43 -19.93 -20.38 -25.83
N LEU A 44 -19.90 -19.43 -26.76
CA LEU A 44 -19.06 -18.23 -26.67
C LEU A 44 -19.49 -17.31 -25.53
N ILE A 45 -20.79 -17.11 -25.31
CA ILE A 45 -21.31 -16.35 -24.17
C ILE A 45 -20.97 -17.05 -22.85
N PHE A 46 -21.18 -18.38 -22.77
CA PHE A 46 -20.84 -19.16 -21.58
C PHE A 46 -19.35 -19.05 -21.27
N ARG A 47 -18.48 -19.18 -22.29
CA ARG A 47 -17.04 -18.98 -22.15
C ARG A 47 -16.71 -17.56 -21.69
N ALA A 48 -17.24 -16.54 -22.36
CA ALA A 48 -17.01 -15.14 -21.99
C ALA A 48 -17.45 -14.79 -20.57
N ARG A 49 -18.47 -15.48 -20.03
CA ARG A 49 -18.93 -15.33 -18.64
C ARG A 49 -18.08 -16.07 -17.60
N THR A 50 -17.36 -17.12 -18.02
CA THR A 50 -16.60 -18.01 -17.14
C THR A 50 -15.09 -17.87 -17.29
N SER A 51 -14.62 -17.14 -18.30
CA SER A 51 -13.21 -16.87 -18.56
C SER A 51 -12.86 -15.41 -18.30
N PHE A 52 -11.67 -15.16 -17.77
CA PHE A 52 -11.09 -13.84 -17.66
C PHE A 52 -10.15 -13.56 -18.84
N SER A 53 -9.90 -12.29 -19.13
CA SER A 53 -8.91 -11.86 -20.12
C SER A 53 -7.84 -11.03 -19.45
N ASP A 54 -6.57 -11.29 -19.79
CA ASP A 54 -5.43 -10.49 -19.35
C ASP A 54 -5.28 -9.19 -20.16
N LYS A 55 -6.09 -9.02 -21.22
CA LYS A 55 -6.09 -7.82 -22.06
C LYS A 55 -7.12 -6.81 -21.55
N PRO A 56 -6.83 -5.51 -21.68
CA PRO A 56 -7.82 -4.47 -21.45
C PRO A 56 -9.10 -4.70 -22.26
N ARG A 57 -10.23 -4.22 -21.73
CA ARG A 57 -11.52 -4.28 -22.41
C ARG A 57 -11.43 -3.54 -23.75
N ILE A 58 -12.08 -4.09 -24.76
CA ILE A 58 -12.26 -3.40 -26.04
C ILE A 58 -13.03 -2.10 -25.80
N HIS A 59 -12.39 -0.99 -26.14
CA HIS A 59 -12.94 0.34 -25.92
C HIS A 59 -13.16 1.03 -27.26
N PHE A 60 -14.43 1.14 -27.67
CA PHE A 60 -14.82 1.54 -29.03
C PHE A 60 -14.76 3.05 -29.27
N ILE A 61 -15.02 3.88 -28.26
CA ILE A 61 -15.11 5.35 -28.40
C ILE A 61 -13.90 5.99 -27.72
N GLN A 62 -12.82 6.22 -28.45
CA GLN A 62 -11.54 6.69 -27.87
C GLN A 62 -11.36 8.22 -27.85
N ASN A 63 -12.32 8.97 -28.40
CA ASN A 63 -12.14 10.36 -28.85
C ASN A 63 -11.77 11.37 -27.75
N MET A 64 -12.11 11.10 -26.47
CA MET A 64 -11.72 11.96 -25.34
C MET A 64 -11.12 11.20 -24.16
N ASP A 65 -10.93 9.89 -24.30
CA ASP A 65 -10.27 9.07 -23.29
C ASP A 65 -8.76 9.25 -23.36
N ASN A 66 -8.22 9.25 -24.58
CA ASN A 66 -6.83 9.58 -24.84
C ASN A 66 -6.76 10.97 -25.46
N GLN A 67 -6.34 11.95 -24.67
CA GLN A 67 -6.29 13.35 -25.08
C GLN A 67 -4.85 13.72 -25.48
N PRO A 68 -4.64 14.66 -26.41
CA PRO A 68 -3.31 15.14 -26.79
C PRO A 68 -2.76 16.14 -25.77
N LYS A 69 -2.78 15.77 -24.49
CA LYS A 69 -2.21 16.52 -23.36
C LYS A 69 -1.60 15.51 -22.40
N TYR A 70 -0.56 15.91 -21.67
CA TYR A 70 0.01 15.05 -20.65
C TYR A 70 -0.63 15.31 -19.28
N VAL A 71 -1.01 14.24 -18.58
CA VAL A 71 -1.38 14.27 -17.17
C VAL A 71 -0.22 13.82 -16.28
N SER A 72 -0.35 14.01 -14.97
CA SER A 72 0.65 13.57 -13.99
C SER A 72 0.91 12.08 -14.13
N GLN A 73 2.19 11.70 -14.11
CA GLN A 73 2.66 10.31 -14.23
C GLN A 73 2.36 9.63 -15.59
N GLU A 74 2.04 10.40 -16.63
CA GLU A 74 1.92 9.89 -17.99
C GLU A 74 3.28 9.71 -18.67
N ALA A 75 3.35 8.74 -19.59
CA ALA A 75 4.51 8.54 -20.45
C ALA A 75 4.60 9.64 -21.52
N ASN A 76 5.81 10.12 -21.79
CA ASN A 76 6.07 11.13 -22.80
C ASN A 76 7.30 10.76 -23.63
N ALA A 77 7.10 10.51 -24.93
CA ALA A 77 8.15 10.11 -25.86
C ALA A 77 9.11 11.25 -26.27
N LEU A 78 8.81 12.51 -25.91
CA LEU A 78 9.66 13.66 -26.21
C LEU A 78 10.98 13.65 -25.43
N PHE A 79 10.98 13.08 -24.22
CA PHE A 79 12.15 13.07 -23.32
C PHE A 79 12.78 11.68 -23.22
N LEU A 80 14.10 11.62 -23.07
CA LEU A 80 14.87 10.37 -23.00
C LEU A 80 14.46 9.44 -21.86
N ASP A 81 13.96 10.01 -20.76
CA ASP A 81 13.51 9.25 -19.58
C ASP A 81 12.03 8.82 -19.67
N GLY A 82 11.34 9.18 -20.76
CA GLY A 82 9.95 8.78 -20.98
C GLY A 82 8.93 9.45 -20.05
N ARG A 83 9.32 10.43 -19.22
CA ARG A 83 8.45 11.02 -18.18
C ARG A 83 7.85 12.33 -18.65
N ALA A 84 6.53 12.48 -18.50
CA ALA A 84 5.89 13.79 -18.63
C ALA A 84 6.30 14.74 -17.49
N MET A 85 6.45 14.22 -16.27
CA MET A 85 6.86 15.01 -15.10
C MET A 85 8.36 15.35 -15.18
N ARG A 86 8.68 16.63 -15.40
CA ARG A 86 10.06 17.12 -15.38
C ARG A 86 10.53 17.42 -13.94
N PRO A 87 11.79 17.11 -13.59
CA PRO A 87 12.35 17.55 -12.32
C PRO A 87 12.39 19.08 -12.27
N ARG A 88 12.27 19.62 -11.06
CA ARG A 88 12.47 21.06 -10.83
C ARG A 88 13.93 21.42 -11.13
N VAL A 89 14.14 22.62 -11.67
CA VAL A 89 15.49 23.18 -11.82
C VAL A 89 16.03 23.50 -10.43
N GLU A 90 17.30 23.18 -10.19
CA GLU A 90 17.96 23.44 -8.92
C GLU A 90 17.91 24.94 -8.56
N GLY A 91 17.74 25.25 -7.26
CA GLY A 91 17.62 26.61 -6.77
C GLY A 91 16.24 27.27 -6.98
N THR A 92 15.27 26.60 -7.62
CA THR A 92 13.92 27.15 -7.77
C THR A 92 13.13 27.13 -6.45
N ILE A 93 12.57 28.28 -6.07
CA ILE A 93 11.75 28.43 -4.86
C ILE A 93 10.29 28.65 -5.30
N PRO A 94 9.33 27.84 -4.80
CA PRO A 94 7.92 28.05 -5.09
C PRO A 94 7.40 29.31 -4.37
N ARG A 95 6.37 29.96 -4.92
CA ARG A 95 5.80 31.21 -4.36
C ARG A 95 5.34 31.08 -2.90
N ASN A 96 4.78 29.91 -2.55
CA ASN A 96 4.37 29.56 -1.19
C ASN A 96 5.40 28.63 -0.51
N GLY A 97 6.67 28.71 -0.93
CA GLY A 97 7.76 27.94 -0.35
C GLY A 97 8.18 28.48 1.01
N MET A 98 9.25 27.90 1.54
CA MET A 98 9.89 28.33 2.78
C MET A 98 10.19 29.83 2.71
N VAL A 99 9.52 30.62 3.55
CA VAL A 99 9.83 32.04 3.77
C VAL A 99 10.23 32.20 5.24
N ASN A 100 11.54 32.27 5.47
CA ASN A 100 12.14 32.71 6.73
C ASN A 100 11.76 31.92 8.01
N ASP A 101 11.28 30.68 7.89
CA ASP A 101 10.96 29.81 9.02
C ASP A 101 11.81 28.54 8.98
N THR A 102 13.06 28.65 9.44
CA THR A 102 13.98 27.51 9.54
C THR A 102 13.52 26.49 10.56
N HIS A 103 12.77 26.91 11.58
CA HIS A 103 12.28 26.02 12.62
C HIS A 103 11.28 25.03 12.03
N LEU A 104 10.24 25.51 11.33
CA LEU A 104 9.21 24.65 10.74
C LEU A 104 9.74 23.81 9.58
N TYR A 105 10.50 24.41 8.66
CA TYR A 105 10.87 23.75 7.40
C TYR A 105 12.14 22.90 7.49
N MET A 106 13.06 23.22 8.41
CA MET A 106 14.36 22.55 8.53
C MET A 106 14.59 21.91 9.90
N GLY A 107 13.80 22.24 10.92
CA GLY A 107 14.04 21.79 12.29
C GLY A 107 15.23 22.45 12.95
N VAL A 108 15.57 23.69 12.55
CA VAL A 108 16.75 24.42 13.04
C VAL A 108 16.34 25.76 13.63
N THR A 109 16.89 26.07 14.80
CA THR A 109 16.76 27.36 15.52
C THR A 109 18.15 27.83 15.93
N ASP A 110 18.49 29.09 15.66
CA ASP A 110 19.80 29.68 16.00
C ASP A 110 21.00 28.82 15.56
N ASP A 111 20.95 28.31 14.31
CA ASP A 111 21.95 27.41 13.71
C ASP A 111 22.20 26.08 14.44
N ALA A 112 21.32 25.71 15.38
CA ALA A 112 21.32 24.43 16.07
C ALA A 112 20.02 23.64 15.83
N TRP A 113 20.06 22.32 16.05
CA TRP A 113 18.85 21.51 15.99
C TRP A 113 17.84 21.98 17.03
N ALA A 114 16.60 22.17 16.59
CA ALA A 114 15.53 22.62 17.47
C ALA A 114 15.26 21.60 18.58
N MET A 115 15.24 22.07 19.82
CA MET A 115 14.87 21.28 21.00
C MET A 115 13.35 21.20 21.21
N GLU A 116 12.63 22.18 20.66
CA GLU A 116 11.19 22.35 20.84
C GLU A 116 10.45 22.28 19.50
N TYR A 117 9.13 22.05 19.56
CA TYR A 117 8.27 22.06 18.38
C TYR A 117 8.02 23.50 17.90
N PRO A 118 7.85 23.73 16.58
CA PRO A 118 7.46 25.04 16.06
C PRO A 118 6.17 25.58 16.69
N ASN A 119 6.18 26.84 17.14
CA ASN A 119 5.03 27.48 17.81
C ASN A 119 3.75 27.57 16.95
N VAL A 120 3.88 27.45 15.63
CA VAL A 120 2.75 27.40 14.70
C VAL A 120 1.98 26.08 14.77
N LEU A 121 2.57 25.04 15.34
CA LEU A 121 1.97 23.71 15.49
C LEU A 121 1.38 23.54 16.89
N THR A 122 0.10 23.17 16.94
CA THR A 122 -0.55 22.77 18.20
C THR A 122 -0.31 21.28 18.45
N VAL A 123 0.56 20.94 19.41
CA VAL A 123 0.85 19.55 19.79
C VAL A 123 -0.19 19.05 20.79
N ASP A 124 -1.36 18.67 20.28
CA ASP A 124 -2.45 18.09 21.06
C ASP A 124 -2.65 16.58 20.77
N ARG A 125 -3.70 15.98 21.35
CA ARG A 125 -4.03 14.57 21.12
C ARG A 125 -4.35 14.28 19.65
N ALA A 126 -5.00 15.20 18.94
CA ALA A 126 -5.33 15.00 17.53
C ALA A 126 -4.06 15.00 16.67
N PHE A 127 -3.11 15.87 16.99
CA PHE A 127 -1.78 15.90 16.36
C PHE A 127 -0.99 14.60 16.61
N LEU A 128 -1.02 14.07 17.82
CA LEU A 128 -0.40 12.78 18.14
C LEU A 128 -1.07 11.60 17.41
N VAL A 129 -2.40 11.57 17.33
CA VAL A 129 -3.14 10.54 16.56
C VAL A 129 -2.80 10.63 15.07
N ARG A 130 -2.66 11.85 14.54
CA ARG A 130 -2.19 12.06 13.18
C ARG A 130 -0.78 11.51 12.98
N GLY A 131 0.11 11.82 13.91
CA GLY A 131 1.48 11.31 13.96
C GLY A 131 1.55 9.78 13.97
N GLN A 132 0.74 9.14 14.82
CA GLN A 132 0.60 7.68 14.87
C GLN A 132 0.19 7.11 13.52
N GLY A 133 -0.85 7.68 12.90
CA GLY A 133 -1.32 7.23 11.59
C GLY A 133 -0.23 7.33 10.52
N ARG A 134 0.57 8.40 10.53
CA ARG A 134 1.66 8.60 9.57
C ARG A 134 2.85 7.69 9.86
N PHE A 135 3.23 7.52 11.11
CA PHE A 135 4.27 6.58 11.53
C PHE A 135 3.92 5.15 11.11
N ASN A 136 2.67 4.73 11.31
CA ASN A 136 2.20 3.39 10.95
C ASN A 136 2.19 3.12 9.44
N ILE A 137 2.17 4.17 8.60
CA ILE A 137 2.22 4.04 7.14
C ILE A 137 3.67 4.00 6.65
N TYR A 138 4.51 4.92 7.14
CA TYR A 138 5.83 5.17 6.54
C TYR A 138 6.99 4.58 7.32
N CYS A 139 6.87 4.46 8.65
CA CYS A 139 8.00 4.18 9.54
C CYS A 139 7.93 2.76 10.13
N SER A 140 6.74 2.33 10.57
CA SER A 140 6.54 1.01 11.20
C SER A 140 6.91 -0.20 10.32
N PRO A 141 6.86 -0.18 8.98
CA PRO A 141 7.30 -1.32 8.18
C PRO A 141 8.76 -1.71 8.45
N CYS A 142 9.61 -0.73 8.78
CA CYS A 142 11.03 -0.94 9.10
C CYS A 142 11.29 -0.86 10.62
N HIS A 143 10.77 0.14 11.32
CA HIS A 143 11.04 0.38 12.73
C HIS A 143 10.11 -0.38 13.70
N GLY A 144 9.11 -1.09 13.19
CA GLY A 144 8.10 -1.76 14.01
C GLY A 144 7.04 -0.81 14.55
N VAL A 145 5.89 -1.33 14.94
CA VAL A 145 4.79 -0.52 15.53
C VAL A 145 5.19 0.03 16.89
N GLY A 146 5.95 -0.74 17.67
CA GLY A 146 6.51 -0.31 18.94
C GLY A 146 7.75 0.57 18.82
N GLY A 147 8.34 0.73 17.62
CA GLY A 147 9.57 1.49 17.42
C GLY A 147 10.87 0.76 17.81
N PHE A 148 10.85 -0.57 17.95
CA PHE A 148 12.01 -1.35 18.41
C PHE A 148 13.01 -1.74 17.31
N GLY A 149 12.79 -1.30 16.06
CA GLY A 149 13.62 -1.70 14.92
C GLY A 149 13.26 -3.08 14.35
N ASP A 150 12.12 -3.63 14.74
CA ASP A 150 11.62 -4.97 14.47
C ASP A 150 10.47 -4.99 13.45
N GLY A 151 10.50 -4.09 12.47
CA GLY A 151 9.50 -4.04 11.41
C GLY A 151 9.51 -5.29 10.52
N LEU A 152 8.38 -5.61 9.89
CA LEU A 152 8.28 -6.77 8.98
C LEU A 152 9.30 -6.72 7.83
N VAL A 153 9.64 -5.53 7.33
CA VAL A 153 10.68 -5.35 6.31
C VAL A 153 12.04 -5.75 6.88
N HIS A 154 12.35 -5.36 8.12
CA HIS A 154 13.60 -5.74 8.79
C HIS A 154 13.71 -7.26 8.95
N HIS A 155 12.66 -7.92 9.45
CA HIS A 155 12.64 -9.38 9.58
C HIS A 155 12.82 -10.09 8.25
N ARG A 156 12.10 -9.66 7.21
CA ARG A 156 12.22 -10.26 5.88
C ARG A 156 13.61 -10.03 5.29
N ALA A 157 14.18 -8.85 5.47
CA ALA A 157 15.51 -8.53 4.96
C ALA A 157 16.60 -9.37 5.66
N ASN A 158 16.56 -9.53 6.99
CA ASN A 158 17.49 -10.41 7.70
C ASN A 158 17.44 -11.85 7.18
N GLN A 159 16.22 -12.40 6.98
CA GLN A 159 16.07 -13.75 6.43
C GLN A 159 16.68 -13.88 5.03
N LEU A 160 16.57 -12.85 4.19
CA LEU A 160 17.16 -12.84 2.84
C LEU A 160 18.69 -12.75 2.89
N VAL A 161 19.24 -12.00 3.84
CA VAL A 161 20.69 -11.93 4.08
C VAL A 161 21.22 -13.29 4.52
N GLU A 162 20.56 -13.94 5.48
CA GLU A 162 20.94 -15.26 6.01
C GLU A 162 20.90 -16.35 4.93
N THR A 163 19.90 -16.30 4.04
CA THR A 163 19.75 -17.27 2.94
C THR A 163 20.63 -16.96 1.73
N GLY A 164 21.38 -15.84 1.74
CA GLY A 164 22.32 -15.47 0.68
C GLY A 164 21.66 -15.12 -0.65
N VAL A 165 20.35 -14.87 -0.67
CA VAL A 165 19.62 -14.57 -1.92
C VAL A 165 20.10 -13.22 -2.47
N ASN A 166 20.59 -13.23 -3.70
CA ASN A 166 20.90 -12.04 -4.51
C ASN A 166 21.96 -11.09 -3.94
N GLY A 167 22.88 -11.54 -3.07
CA GLY A 167 23.91 -10.66 -2.50
C GLY A 167 23.34 -9.50 -1.67
N THR A 168 22.14 -9.70 -1.12
CA THR A 168 21.40 -8.68 -0.37
C THR A 168 22.22 -8.25 0.85
N THR A 169 22.42 -6.93 1.02
CA THR A 169 23.00 -6.33 2.23
C THR A 169 21.90 -5.55 2.94
N TRP A 170 21.82 -5.67 4.26
CA TRP A 170 20.81 -4.98 5.06
C TRP A 170 21.43 -4.39 6.32
N VAL A 171 21.03 -3.17 6.67
CA VAL A 171 21.40 -2.51 7.92
C VAL A 171 20.14 -2.42 8.76
N ALA A 172 20.20 -3.00 9.96
CA ALA A 172 19.08 -2.98 10.89
C ALA A 172 18.64 -1.53 11.19
N PRO A 173 17.34 -1.21 11.08
CA PRO A 173 16.81 0.05 11.58
C PRO A 173 17.12 0.19 13.06
N LYS A 174 17.40 1.43 13.50
CA LYS A 174 17.65 1.71 14.92
C LYS A 174 16.39 1.49 15.76
N ASN A 175 16.61 0.98 16.97
CA ASN A 175 15.60 0.99 18.02
C ASN A 175 15.44 2.43 18.51
N LEU A 176 14.22 2.96 18.40
CA LEU A 176 13.90 4.35 18.71
C LEU A 176 13.89 4.64 20.21
N HIS A 177 13.98 3.62 21.06
CA HIS A 177 14.05 3.74 22.52
C HIS A 177 15.49 3.79 23.07
N GLU A 178 16.50 3.58 22.22
CA GLU A 178 17.91 3.74 22.62
C GLU A 178 18.14 5.18 23.14
N ASP A 179 18.90 5.34 24.23
CA ASP A 179 19.16 6.64 24.86
C ASP A 179 19.72 7.66 23.87
N VAL A 180 20.62 7.22 22.98
CA VAL A 180 21.18 8.06 21.91
C VAL A 180 20.13 8.65 20.97
N ILE A 181 18.98 7.98 20.78
CA ILE A 181 17.86 8.47 19.96
C ILE A 181 16.87 9.28 20.81
N LYS A 182 16.68 8.92 22.09
CA LYS A 182 15.85 9.69 23.02
C LYS A 182 16.40 11.09 23.26
N GLU A 183 17.73 11.19 23.39
CA GLU A 183 18.47 12.44 23.62
C GLU A 183 18.54 13.35 22.39
N GLN A 184 18.26 12.83 21.19
CA GLN A 184 18.26 13.66 19.98
C GLN A 184 17.23 14.80 20.08
N PRO A 185 17.62 16.03 19.70
CA PRO A 185 16.71 17.14 19.51
C PRO A 185 15.59 16.79 18.53
N VAL A 186 14.38 17.33 18.74
CA VAL A 186 13.23 17.07 17.86
C VAL A 186 13.51 17.52 16.42
N GLY A 187 14.32 18.57 16.23
CA GLY A 187 14.79 19.04 14.94
C GLY A 187 15.68 18.03 14.20
N GLU A 188 16.52 17.28 14.91
CA GLU A 188 17.38 16.26 14.31
C GLU A 188 16.55 15.05 13.83
N LEU A 189 15.53 14.66 14.61
CA LEU A 189 14.57 13.63 14.20
C LEU A 189 13.78 14.08 12.97
N PHE A 190 13.32 15.33 12.95
CA PHE A 190 12.66 15.92 11.78
C PHE A 190 13.56 15.92 10.54
N ASN A 191 14.83 16.28 10.70
CA ASN A 191 15.81 16.26 9.62
C ASN A 191 16.05 14.83 9.11
N THR A 192 16.15 13.85 9.99
CA THR A 192 16.29 12.43 9.61
C THR A 192 15.14 11.97 8.73
N ILE A 193 13.89 12.34 9.06
CA ILE A 193 12.73 12.01 8.23
C ILE A 193 12.79 12.78 6.90
N THR A 194 13.16 14.06 6.94
CA THR A 194 13.16 14.94 5.77
C THR A 194 14.22 14.53 4.75
N ASN A 195 15.46 14.36 5.19
CA ASN A 195 16.65 14.21 4.35
C ASN A 195 17.24 12.79 4.36
N GLY A 196 16.73 11.91 5.20
CA GLY A 196 17.30 10.57 5.41
C GLY A 196 18.56 10.61 6.26
N VAL A 197 19.07 9.43 6.61
CA VAL A 197 20.34 9.28 7.32
C VAL A 197 20.99 7.95 6.97
N ARG A 198 22.25 7.98 6.50
CA ARG A 198 23.01 6.78 6.11
C ARG A 198 22.23 5.91 5.12
N THR A 199 21.70 4.77 5.57
CA THR A 199 20.93 3.81 4.76
C THR A 199 19.43 4.06 4.77
N MET A 200 18.94 4.96 5.64
CA MET A 200 17.54 5.38 5.66
C MET A 200 17.31 6.47 4.61
N SER A 201 16.39 6.22 3.68
CA SER A 201 15.99 7.16 2.63
C SER A 201 15.27 8.40 3.18
N ALA A 202 15.31 9.47 2.40
CA ALA A 202 14.56 10.70 2.64
C ALA A 202 13.05 10.54 2.34
N TYR A 203 12.19 11.10 3.19
CA TYR A 203 10.72 11.04 3.03
C TYR A 203 10.08 12.40 2.68
N ALA A 204 10.87 13.46 2.46
CA ALA A 204 10.33 14.80 2.19
C ALA A 204 9.40 14.90 0.98
N SER A 205 9.53 14.00 0.00
CA SER A 205 8.68 13.98 -1.20
C SER A 205 7.31 13.35 -0.98
N GLN A 206 7.12 12.59 0.11
CA GLN A 206 5.92 11.80 0.39
C GLN A 206 5.15 12.30 1.61
N ILE A 207 5.85 12.83 2.61
CA ILE A 207 5.28 13.27 3.89
C ILE A 207 5.33 14.80 3.95
N THR A 208 4.22 15.46 4.26
CA THR A 208 4.19 16.93 4.41
C THR A 208 4.97 17.38 5.64
N ILE A 209 5.31 18.66 5.73
CA ILE A 209 6.13 19.21 6.83
C ILE A 209 5.45 18.98 8.18
N GLU A 210 4.16 19.27 8.28
CA GLU A 210 3.36 19.13 9.50
C GLU A 210 3.26 17.65 9.92
N ASP A 211 3.09 16.75 8.95
CA ASP A 211 3.03 15.31 9.20
C ASP A 211 4.40 14.76 9.67
N ARG A 212 5.52 15.33 9.21
CA ARG A 212 6.85 14.95 9.72
C ARG A 212 7.01 15.36 11.18
N TRP A 213 6.58 16.57 11.56
CA TRP A 213 6.55 16.99 12.98
C TRP A 213 5.60 16.14 13.82
N ALA A 214 4.43 15.77 13.28
CA ALA A 214 3.49 14.87 13.96
C ALA A 214 4.11 13.49 14.21
N ILE A 215 4.87 12.95 13.25
CA ILE A 215 5.63 11.71 13.43
C ILE A 215 6.67 11.88 14.55
N VAL A 216 7.43 12.98 14.57
CA VAL A 216 8.39 13.24 15.65
C VAL A 216 7.72 13.27 17.02
N ALA A 217 6.57 13.94 17.14
CA ALA A 217 5.78 13.97 18.36
C ALA A 217 5.31 12.57 18.79
N TYR A 218 4.89 11.74 17.82
CA TYR A 218 4.53 10.36 18.11
C TYR A 218 5.73 9.49 18.50
N VAL A 219 6.91 9.69 17.92
CA VAL A 219 8.14 9.01 18.33
C VAL A 219 8.50 9.36 19.77
N LYS A 220 8.43 10.63 20.18
CA LYS A 220 8.64 11.03 21.58
C LYS A 220 7.58 10.41 22.51
N ALA A 221 6.33 10.32 22.06
CA ALA A 221 5.27 9.64 22.83
C ALA A 221 5.52 8.13 22.97
N LEU A 222 6.04 7.47 21.93
CA LEU A 222 6.46 6.06 21.99
C LEU A 222 7.59 5.87 23.00
N GLN A 223 8.61 6.73 22.98
CA GLN A 223 9.71 6.69 23.95
C GLN A 223 9.18 6.83 25.39
N LEU A 224 8.30 7.82 25.61
CA LEU A 224 7.66 8.00 26.92
C LEU A 224 6.80 6.79 27.32
N SER A 225 6.14 6.11 26.37
CA SER A 225 5.30 4.94 26.71
C SER A 225 6.08 3.76 27.30
N GLN A 226 7.38 3.66 27.01
CA GLN A 226 8.26 2.60 27.53
C GLN A 226 9.10 3.04 28.72
N ASP A 227 9.30 4.35 28.90
CA ASP A 227 10.20 4.93 29.89
C ASP A 227 9.56 6.14 30.61
N ALA A 228 8.26 6.04 30.91
CA ALA A 228 7.55 7.07 31.66
C ALA A 228 7.97 7.05 33.13
N ASP A 229 8.41 8.19 33.65
CA ASP A 229 8.52 8.39 35.09
C ASP A 229 7.14 8.22 35.71
N PRO A 230 6.94 7.27 36.65
CA PRO A 230 5.68 7.11 37.36
C PRO A 230 5.17 8.41 37.98
N ALA A 231 6.04 9.31 38.42
CA ALA A 231 5.64 10.59 38.99
C ALA A 231 4.99 11.54 37.96
N SER A 232 5.23 11.33 36.66
CA SER A 232 4.65 12.12 35.57
C SER A 232 3.22 11.72 35.20
N VAL A 233 2.75 10.57 35.68
CA VAL A 233 1.41 10.04 35.39
C VAL A 233 0.46 10.40 36.53
N ILE A 234 -0.58 11.19 36.21
CA ILE A 234 -1.63 11.53 37.19
C ILE A 234 -2.28 10.23 37.69
N ASN A 235 -2.28 10.05 39.01
CA ASN A 235 -2.75 8.83 39.69
C ASN A 235 -1.96 7.55 39.33
N ALA A 236 -0.65 7.65 39.05
CA ALA A 236 0.20 6.48 38.79
C ALA A 236 0.09 5.38 39.85
N ASP A 237 -0.08 5.77 41.12
CA ASP A 237 -0.24 4.84 42.24
C ASP A 237 -1.56 4.05 42.20
N ALA A 238 -2.57 4.54 41.46
CA ALA A 238 -3.85 3.86 41.28
C ALA A 238 -3.85 2.92 40.04
N ILE A 239 -2.79 2.93 39.24
CA ILE A 239 -2.70 2.06 38.04
C ILE A 239 -2.28 0.65 38.48
N PRO A 240 -2.99 -0.40 38.07
CA PRO A 240 -2.60 -1.78 38.36
C PRO A 240 -1.19 -2.06 37.82
N ARG A 241 -0.22 -2.27 38.72
CA ARG A 241 1.13 -2.71 38.33
C ARG A 241 1.12 -4.23 38.19
N LYS A 242 1.48 -4.75 37.02
CA LYS A 242 1.77 -6.18 36.87
C LYS A 242 3.00 -6.48 37.74
N SER A 243 2.82 -7.23 38.82
CA SER A 243 3.93 -7.59 39.70
C SER A 243 4.89 -8.50 38.91
N ALA A 244 6.19 -8.23 38.99
CA ALA A 244 7.21 -8.97 38.24
C ALA A 244 7.35 -10.46 38.66
N ASN A 245 6.54 -10.93 39.61
CA ASN A 245 6.59 -12.29 40.17
C ASN A 245 5.41 -13.19 39.77
N GLU A 246 4.46 -12.73 38.96
CA GLU A 246 3.44 -13.63 38.39
C GLU A 246 3.92 -14.12 37.03
N GLY A 247 4.69 -15.21 37.10
CA GLY A 247 5.24 -15.92 35.96
C GLY A 247 4.17 -16.34 34.96
N SER A 248 4.54 -16.20 33.69
CA SER A 248 3.90 -16.79 32.52
C SER A 248 3.63 -18.28 32.72
N SER A 249 2.36 -18.62 32.94
CA SER A 249 1.82 -19.95 32.72
C SER A 249 0.67 -19.87 31.73
N GLU A 250 0.98 -19.58 30.47
CA GLU A 250 0.15 -19.88 29.29
C GLU A 250 1.06 -20.21 28.11
#